data_AF-A0AAV6L5R2-F1
#
_entry.id   AF-A0AAV6L5R2-F1
#
_cell.length_a   1.000
_cell.length_b   1.000
_cell.length_c   1.000
_cell.angle_alpha   90.00
_cell.angle_beta   90.00
_cell.angle_gamma   90.00
#
_symmetry.space_group_name_H-M   'P 1'
#
loop_
_entity.id
_entity.type
_entity.pdbx_description
1 polymer ?
#
loop_
_entity_poly.entity_id
_entity_poly.type
_entity_poly.pdbx_seq_one_letter_code
_entity_poly.pdbx_strand_id
1 'polypeptide(L)'
;MKEAWRFAKGYWVPFCRAYGIKTRCPEAYFLGEEGNNESSSGSEFMADREKEKYENFKSRVMRIRQNSIIIVNRDHTAVVEVGFLYFSVVEDYFTGLVNLKGWKSVYCDPVRPAFLGVGTTNLNDVLVQSTRWSSGSASNWFFMVFLFVFLSSLSKHIQEVLSTGGSMRSWINEQRIWMIKSVTCHLYGSLDAIMKRLGMREAKFMTTNKVIDDEQTRLYQTGKIDFHTSIMLLAPLVILTIINVVSFVGGVTRAMVARKFSDMFIQVFLSLFIVTMGYPVIEGMILRKDKGRILPSVTILSVLVSTIFLSLGSLVLSVLLK
;
A
#
# COMPACT_ATOMS: atom_id res chain seq x y z
N MET A 1 3.02 29.40 13.15
CA MET A 1 1.93 29.97 12.33
C MET A 1 1.14 31.11 12.99
N LYS A 2 0.63 30.99 14.22
CA LYS A 2 -0.21 32.04 14.87
C LYS A 2 0.47 33.42 14.93
N GLU A 3 1.76 33.48 15.24
CA GLU A 3 2.53 34.73 15.28
C GLU A 3 2.75 35.35 13.90
N ALA A 4 3.01 34.53 12.88
CA ALA A 4 3.18 35.02 11.50
C ALA A 4 1.88 35.62 10.96
N TRP A 5 0.74 35.00 11.23
CA TRP A 5 -0.56 35.53 10.84
C TRP A 5 -0.89 36.84 11.56
N ARG A 6 -0.58 36.94 12.87
CA ARG A 6 -0.76 38.20 13.64
C ARG A 6 0.09 39.33 13.10
N PHE A 7 1.35 39.04 12.77
CA PHE A 7 2.24 40.03 12.16
C PHE A 7 1.75 40.47 10.78
N ALA A 8 1.41 39.51 9.91
CA ALA A 8 0.93 39.79 8.56
C ALA A 8 -0.37 40.59 8.56
N LYS A 9 -1.38 40.16 9.31
CA LYS A 9 -2.70 40.83 9.37
C LYS A 9 -2.66 42.15 10.15
N GLY A 10 -1.91 42.19 11.25
CA GLY A 10 -1.89 43.32 12.18
C GLY A 10 -1.02 44.48 11.73
N TYR A 11 0.08 44.22 11.02
CA TYR A 11 1.09 45.24 10.73
C TYR A 11 1.50 45.25 9.26
N TRP A 12 1.99 44.12 8.72
CA TRP A 12 2.67 44.11 7.42
C TRP A 12 1.75 44.34 6.21
N VAL A 13 0.62 43.63 6.12
CA VAL A 13 -0.31 43.77 4.98
C VAL A 13 -0.96 45.16 4.93
N PRO A 14 -1.44 45.74 6.05
CA PRO A 14 -1.89 47.13 6.08
C PRO A 14 -0.80 48.13 5.66
N PHE A 15 0.43 47.95 6.15
CA PHE A 15 1.57 48.80 5.78
C PHE A 15 1.87 48.74 4.27
N CYS A 16 1.97 47.55 3.67
CA CYS A 16 2.21 47.44 2.24
C CYS A 16 1.09 48.05 1.39
N ARG A 17 -0.16 48.04 1.87
CA ARG A 17 -1.29 48.68 1.17
C ARG A 17 -1.26 50.20 1.30
N ALA A 18 -0.96 50.71 2.49
CA ALA A 18 -0.91 52.15 2.76
C ALA A 18 0.21 52.85 1.97
N TYR A 19 1.35 52.18 1.79
CA TYR A 19 2.53 52.75 1.13
C TYR A 19 2.81 52.18 -0.27
N GLY A 20 1.87 51.43 -0.85
CA GLY A 20 2.00 50.90 -2.22
C GLY A 20 3.17 49.93 -2.43
N ILE A 21 3.69 49.30 -1.37
CA ILE A 21 4.87 48.43 -1.43
C ILE A 21 4.54 47.16 -2.24
N LYS A 22 5.29 46.95 -3.32
CA LYS A 22 5.16 45.78 -4.21
C LYS A 22 5.78 44.52 -3.60
N THR A 23 6.89 44.66 -2.89
CA THR A 23 7.61 43.55 -2.25
C THR A 23 6.82 43.03 -1.04
N ARG A 24 6.15 41.87 -1.20
CA ARG A 24 5.32 41.26 -0.14
C ARG A 24 6.13 40.54 0.92
N CYS A 25 7.39 40.21 0.66
CA CYS A 25 8.29 39.62 1.63
C CYS A 25 8.95 40.72 2.50
N PRO A 26 8.73 40.73 3.83
CA PRO A 26 9.35 41.73 4.71
C PRO A 26 10.87 41.65 4.71
N GLU A 27 11.44 40.44 4.69
CA GLU A 27 12.89 40.25 4.68
C GLU A 27 13.52 40.87 3.43
N ALA A 28 12.94 40.61 2.25
CA ALA A 28 13.42 41.20 0.99
C ALA A 28 13.26 42.73 0.96
N TYR A 29 12.17 43.28 1.53
CA TYR A 29 11.95 44.73 1.62
C TYR A 29 13.03 45.42 2.46
N PHE A 30 13.41 44.85 3.61
CA PHE A 30 14.44 45.44 4.48
C PHE A 30 15.88 45.16 4.03
N LEU A 31 16.09 44.17 3.15
CA LEU A 31 17.40 43.87 2.54
C LEU A 31 17.71 44.73 1.31
N GLY A 32 16.73 45.48 0.77
CA GLY A 32 16.96 46.46 -0.28
C GLY A 32 17.11 45.89 -1.69
N GLU A 33 16.69 44.65 -1.92
CA GLU A 33 16.73 44.03 -3.26
C GLU A 33 15.55 44.52 -4.12
N GLU A 34 15.87 45.52 -4.95
CA GLU A 34 15.16 46.06 -6.13
C GLU A 34 13.86 46.87 -5.94
N GLY A 35 13.93 48.15 -6.34
CA GLY A 35 12.85 48.86 -7.03
C GLY A 35 12.33 50.14 -6.36
N ASN A 36 12.96 51.27 -6.67
CA ASN A 36 12.51 52.68 -6.55
C ASN A 36 11.32 52.97 -5.63
N ASN A 37 11.58 53.58 -4.47
CA ASN A 37 10.63 54.48 -3.82
C ASN A 37 11.39 55.74 -3.39
N GLU A 38 11.07 56.87 -4.03
CA GLU A 38 11.58 58.19 -3.68
C GLU A 38 11.31 58.51 -2.21
N SER A 39 12.37 58.87 -1.49
CA SER A 39 12.36 59.19 -0.07
C SER A 39 11.83 60.60 0.17
N SER A 40 10.73 60.73 0.91
CA SER A 40 10.41 61.92 1.69
C SER A 40 10.78 61.64 3.15
N SER A 41 11.37 62.58 3.88
CA SER A 41 12.01 62.31 5.20
C SER A 41 11.08 61.74 6.28
N GLY A 42 9.76 61.72 6.06
CA GLY A 42 8.78 61.03 6.90
C GLY A 42 8.68 59.52 6.67
N SER A 43 9.12 58.99 5.51
CA SER A 43 9.05 57.55 5.18
C SER A 43 10.12 56.72 5.89
N GLU A 44 11.27 57.33 6.19
CA GLU A 44 12.42 56.65 6.81
C GLU A 44 12.14 56.29 8.27
N PHE A 45 11.60 57.23 9.06
CA PHE A 45 11.18 56.99 10.45
C PHE A 45 10.05 55.94 10.56
N MET A 46 9.16 55.87 9.57
CA MET A 46 8.09 54.88 9.53
C MET A 46 8.59 53.50 9.11
N ALA A 47 9.57 53.43 8.21
CA ALA A 47 10.25 52.19 7.84
C ALA A 47 11.03 51.61 9.03
N ASP A 48 11.69 52.43 9.83
CA ASP A 48 12.40 52.00 11.05
C ASP A 48 11.46 51.42 12.11
N ARG A 49 10.30 52.05 12.33
CA ARG A 49 9.28 51.54 13.26
C ARG A 49 8.72 50.19 12.81
N GLU A 50 8.50 49.98 11.51
CA GLU A 50 8.02 48.69 10.99
C GLU A 50 9.13 47.62 10.96
N LYS A 51 10.39 48.03 10.76
CA LYS A 51 11.57 47.16 10.90
C LYS A 51 11.71 46.65 12.32
N GLU A 52 11.52 47.51 13.32
CA GLU A 52 11.52 47.12 14.73
C GLU A 52 10.42 46.07 15.04
N LYS A 53 9.21 46.25 14.49
CA LYS A 53 8.12 45.28 14.64
C LYS A 53 8.44 43.95 13.97
N TYR A 54 9.11 43.98 12.82
CA TYR A 54 9.55 42.78 12.12
C TYR A 54 10.64 42.02 12.90
N GLU A 55 11.63 42.71 13.46
CA GLU A 55 12.67 42.10 14.30
C GLU A 55 12.11 41.53 15.62
N ASN A 56 11.16 42.24 16.23
CA ASN A 56 10.41 41.73 17.39
C ASN A 56 9.61 40.47 17.05
N PHE A 57 9.00 40.43 15.86
CA PHE A 57 8.34 39.22 15.35
C PHE A 57 9.35 38.07 15.16
N LYS A 58 10.49 38.31 14.48
CA LYS A 58 11.55 37.31 14.25
C LYS A 58 12.07 36.74 15.56
N SER A 59 12.33 37.60 16.55
CA SER A 59 12.76 37.22 17.90
C SER A 59 11.74 36.34 18.63
N ARG A 60 10.44 36.66 18.50
CA ARG A 60 9.37 35.85 19.11
C ARG A 60 9.22 34.49 18.45
N VAL A 61 9.36 34.41 17.12
CA VAL A 61 9.37 33.14 16.39
C VAL A 61 10.56 32.28 16.79
N MET A 62 11.76 32.87 16.90
CA MET A 62 12.96 32.16 17.37
C MET A 62 12.81 31.65 18.81
N ARG A 63 12.20 32.43 19.71
CA ARG A 63 11.92 31.98 21.09
C ARG A 63 10.96 30.79 21.14
N ILE A 64 9.91 30.80 20.31
CA ILE A 64 8.97 29.67 20.20
C ILE A 64 9.68 28.44 19.62
N ARG A 65 10.57 28.64 18.65
CA ARG A 65 11.41 27.59 18.05
C ARG A 65 12.33 26.95 19.11
N GLN A 66 12.89 27.71 20.05
CA GLN A 66 13.74 27.18 21.11
C GLN A 66 12.98 26.33 22.15
N ASN A 67 11.72 26.69 22.43
CA ASN A 67 10.86 25.99 23.40
C ASN A 67 10.11 24.78 22.81
N SER A 68 10.19 24.58 21.50
CA SER A 68 9.53 23.48 20.79
C SER A 68 10.61 22.54 20.24
N ILE A 69 10.51 21.23 20.46
CA ILE A 69 11.41 20.28 19.78
C ILE A 69 11.03 20.26 18.30
N ILE A 70 11.60 21.18 17.52
CA ILE A 70 11.44 21.24 16.06
C ILE A 70 12.83 21.13 15.45
N ILE A 71 13.12 19.95 14.89
CA ILE A 71 14.32 19.72 14.09
C ILE A 71 14.06 20.30 12.69
N VAL A 72 14.59 21.48 12.39
CA VAL A 72 14.66 22.01 11.00
C VAL A 72 16.08 22.43 10.70
N ASN A 73 16.62 21.94 9.59
CA ASN A 73 17.96 22.26 9.12
C ASN A 73 17.94 22.93 7.74
N ARG A 74 18.64 24.07 7.67
CA ARG A 74 19.01 25.00 6.57
C ARG A 74 17.90 25.47 5.63
N ASP A 75 17.74 26.79 5.57
CA ASP A 75 16.89 27.52 4.62
C ASP A 75 17.41 27.31 3.19
N HIS A 76 16.50 27.03 2.26
CA HIS A 76 16.76 26.93 0.83
C HIS A 76 16.23 28.20 0.17
N THR A 77 16.90 28.69 -0.88
CA THR A 77 16.48 29.86 -1.66
C THR A 77 15.09 29.64 -2.26
N ALA A 78 14.22 30.66 -2.16
CA ALA A 78 12.80 30.61 -2.58
C ALA A 78 12.60 30.70 -4.11
N VAL A 79 13.49 30.10 -4.89
CA VAL A 79 13.34 29.99 -6.34
C VAL A 79 12.47 28.77 -6.62
N VAL A 80 11.36 28.94 -7.36
CA VAL A 80 10.49 27.83 -7.75
C VAL A 80 11.20 27.02 -8.83
N GLU A 81 11.91 25.97 -8.41
CA GLU A 81 12.65 25.07 -9.34
C GLU A 81 11.74 24.04 -10.04
N VAL A 82 10.51 23.83 -9.55
CA VAL A 82 9.62 22.74 -10.01
C VAL A 82 8.15 23.20 -10.05
N GLY A 83 7.49 23.04 -11.19
CA GLY A 83 6.05 23.25 -11.38
C GLY A 83 5.22 21.96 -11.21
N PHE A 84 3.91 22.03 -11.41
CA PHE A 84 3.01 20.87 -11.36
C PHE A 84 3.34 19.83 -12.44
N LEU A 85 3.26 18.54 -12.08
CA LEU A 85 3.49 17.43 -13.01
C LEU A 85 2.21 17.04 -13.76
N TYR A 86 1.96 17.69 -14.90
CA TYR A 86 0.77 17.49 -15.73
C TYR A 86 0.81 16.22 -16.59
N PHE A 87 0.75 15.03 -15.98
CA PHE A 87 0.64 13.75 -16.71
C PHE A 87 -0.20 12.67 -16.00
N SER A 88 -0.77 12.97 -14.81
CA SER A 88 -1.56 12.01 -14.05
C SER A 88 -2.76 12.67 -13.37
N VAL A 89 -3.83 11.92 -13.18
CA VAL A 89 -5.03 12.34 -12.44
C VAL A 89 -4.73 12.57 -10.94
N VAL A 90 -3.58 12.10 -10.45
CA VAL A 90 -3.04 12.37 -9.10
C VAL A 90 -1.72 13.16 -9.19
N GLU A 91 -1.74 14.23 -10.00
CA GLU A 91 -0.59 15.14 -10.19
C GLU A 91 -0.07 15.74 -8.88
N ASP A 92 -0.94 15.95 -7.90
CA ASP A 92 -0.63 16.46 -6.56
C ASP A 92 0.30 15.52 -5.80
N TYR A 93 -0.03 14.22 -5.77
CA TYR A 93 0.80 13.19 -5.16
C TYR A 93 2.19 13.13 -5.81
N PHE A 94 2.26 13.16 -7.15
CA PHE A 94 3.52 13.05 -7.86
C PHE A 94 4.36 14.32 -7.84
N THR A 95 3.73 15.50 -7.84
CA THR A 95 4.43 16.77 -7.61
C THR A 95 5.06 16.78 -6.21
N GLY A 96 4.42 16.13 -5.23
CA GLY A 96 4.98 15.90 -3.89
C GLY A 96 6.29 15.08 -3.86
N LEU A 97 6.63 14.35 -4.93
CA LEU A 97 7.94 13.68 -5.06
C LEU A 97 9.10 14.66 -5.30
N VAL A 98 8.85 15.97 -5.33
CA VAL A 98 9.88 17.00 -5.20
C VAL A 98 10.78 16.79 -3.97
N ASN A 99 10.30 16.06 -2.96
CA ASN A 99 11.10 15.58 -1.84
C ASN A 99 12.35 14.78 -2.28
N LEU A 100 12.30 14.05 -3.40
CA LEU A 100 13.48 13.36 -3.97
C LEU A 100 14.56 14.32 -4.48
N LYS A 101 14.20 15.57 -4.76
CA LYS A 101 15.13 16.65 -5.12
C LYS A 101 15.67 17.41 -3.91
N GLY A 102 15.52 16.85 -2.70
CA GLY A 102 16.05 17.43 -1.45
C GLY A 102 15.10 18.37 -0.71
N TRP A 103 13.89 18.59 -1.22
CA TRP A 103 12.85 19.34 -0.53
C TRP A 103 12.33 18.56 0.68
N LYS A 104 11.91 19.29 1.73
CA LYS A 104 11.39 18.69 2.97
C LYS A 104 9.97 19.16 3.23
N SER A 105 9.03 18.22 3.29
CA SER A 105 7.64 18.48 3.65
C SER A 105 7.46 18.61 5.16
N VAL A 106 6.60 19.54 5.60
CA VAL A 106 6.20 19.70 7.01
C VAL A 106 4.71 19.41 7.14
N TYR A 107 4.34 18.48 8.03
CA TYR A 107 2.95 18.22 8.40
C TYR A 107 2.65 18.89 9.75
N CYS A 108 1.55 19.63 9.84
CA CYS A 108 1.10 20.31 11.05
C CYS A 108 -0.35 19.95 11.33
N ASP A 109 -0.63 19.38 12.50
CA ASP A 109 -1.97 18.99 12.94
C ASP A 109 -2.44 19.89 14.10
N PRO A 110 -3.08 21.05 13.82
CA PRO A 110 -3.56 21.94 14.85
C PRO A 110 -4.81 21.40 15.54
N VAL A 111 -4.95 21.68 16.85
CA VAL A 111 -6.13 21.31 17.68
C VAL A 111 -7.48 21.71 17.04
N ARG A 112 -7.48 22.77 16.25
CA ARG A 112 -8.65 23.17 15.45
C ARG A 112 -8.31 23.03 13.96
N PRO A 113 -9.12 22.32 13.16
CA PRO A 113 -8.88 22.18 11.72
C PRO A 113 -8.75 23.55 11.06
N ALA A 114 -7.63 23.79 10.39
CA ALA A 114 -7.38 25.04 9.67
C ALA A 114 -8.12 25.08 8.33
N PHE A 115 -8.45 23.92 7.76
CA PHE A 115 -9.20 23.75 6.52
C PHE A 115 -10.34 22.76 6.77
N LEU A 116 -11.55 23.12 6.34
CA LEU A 116 -12.73 22.26 6.37
C LEU A 116 -13.13 21.97 4.93
N GLY A 117 -13.06 20.69 4.54
CA GLY A 117 -13.54 20.21 3.24
C GLY A 117 -14.96 19.68 3.32
N VAL A 118 -15.62 19.57 2.17
CA VAL A 118 -16.90 18.85 2.02
C VAL A 118 -16.58 17.45 1.52
N GLY A 119 -16.93 16.43 2.30
CA GLY A 119 -16.85 15.04 1.87
C GLY A 119 -17.95 14.68 0.89
N THR A 120 -17.71 13.68 0.05
CA THR A 120 -18.75 13.08 -0.79
C THR A 120 -19.80 12.40 0.10
N THR A 121 -21.08 12.71 -0.11
CA THR A 121 -22.20 12.15 0.67
C THR A 121 -22.92 11.00 -0.05
N ASN A 122 -22.65 10.84 -1.34
CA ASN A 122 -23.22 9.80 -2.20
C ASN A 122 -22.17 8.72 -2.51
N LEU A 123 -22.58 7.45 -2.42
CA LEU A 123 -21.72 6.29 -2.72
C LEU A 123 -21.16 6.32 -4.14
N ASN A 124 -21.96 6.75 -5.13
CA ASN A 124 -21.47 6.84 -6.51
C ASN A 124 -20.27 7.80 -6.62
N ASP A 125 -20.34 8.94 -5.95
CA ASP A 125 -19.27 9.95 -6.00
C ASP A 125 -18.02 9.48 -5.24
N VAL A 126 -18.19 8.75 -4.12
CA VAL A 126 -17.10 8.08 -3.39
C VAL A 126 -16.38 7.07 -4.29
N LEU A 127 -17.14 6.23 -5.00
CA LEU A 127 -16.58 5.20 -5.88
C LEU A 127 -15.86 5.82 -7.07
N VAL A 128 -16.48 6.79 -7.74
CA VAL A 128 -15.86 7.51 -8.86
C VAL A 128 -14.57 8.22 -8.42
N GLN A 129 -14.56 8.87 -7.26
CA GLN A 129 -13.36 9.50 -6.70
C GLN A 129 -12.25 8.46 -6.44
N SER A 130 -12.60 7.32 -5.85
CA SER A 130 -11.66 6.23 -5.57
C SER A 130 -11.07 5.62 -6.83
N THR A 131 -11.90 5.45 -7.87
CA THR A 131 -11.47 4.97 -9.19
C THR A 131 -10.48 5.95 -9.81
N ARG A 132 -10.73 7.27 -9.76
CA ARG A 132 -9.79 8.28 -10.29
C ARG A 132 -8.42 8.23 -9.61
N TRP A 133 -8.38 8.12 -8.28
CA TRP A 133 -7.12 8.02 -7.53
C TRP A 133 -6.34 6.75 -7.85
N SER A 134 -7.04 5.62 -7.96
CA SER A 134 -6.45 4.34 -8.31
C SER A 134 -5.92 4.34 -9.76
N SER A 135 -6.69 4.86 -10.72
CA SER A 135 -6.25 4.98 -12.11
C SER A 135 -5.08 5.95 -12.26
N GLY A 136 -5.08 7.07 -11.54
CA GLY A 136 -3.98 8.02 -11.54
C GLY A 136 -2.70 7.39 -10.99
N SER A 137 -2.80 6.65 -9.89
CA SER A 137 -1.66 5.94 -9.30
C SER A 137 -1.08 4.88 -10.23
N ALA A 138 -1.93 4.13 -10.94
CA ALA A 138 -1.53 3.09 -11.90
C ALA A 138 -0.95 3.67 -13.21
N SER A 139 -1.35 4.88 -13.61
CA SER A 139 -0.88 5.51 -14.86
C SER A 139 0.59 5.94 -14.85
N ASN A 140 1.25 5.93 -13.70
CA ASN A 140 2.59 6.47 -13.55
C ASN A 140 3.69 5.46 -13.93
N TRP A 141 4.82 5.98 -14.42
CA TRP A 141 6.06 5.23 -14.63
C TRP A 141 6.53 4.44 -13.38
N PHE A 142 6.29 4.92 -12.15
CA PHE A 142 6.62 4.14 -10.95
C PHE A 142 5.84 2.83 -10.84
N PHE A 143 4.57 2.80 -11.25
CA PHE A 143 3.83 1.55 -11.36
C PHE A 143 4.48 0.62 -12.38
N MET A 144 4.94 1.16 -13.52
CA MET A 144 5.72 0.39 -14.51
C MET A 144 7.04 -0.13 -13.93
N VAL A 145 7.70 0.60 -13.03
CA VAL A 145 8.88 0.10 -12.31
C VAL A 145 8.52 -1.09 -11.41
N PHE A 146 7.46 -1.00 -10.61
CA PHE A 146 7.04 -2.14 -9.78
C PHE A 146 6.64 -3.36 -10.62
N LEU A 147 5.90 -3.12 -11.71
CA LEU A 147 5.54 -4.17 -12.67
C LEU A 147 6.79 -4.78 -13.32
N PHE A 148 7.75 -3.96 -13.72
CA PHE A 148 9.02 -4.40 -14.29
C PHE A 148 9.85 -5.20 -13.28
N VAL A 149 9.95 -4.76 -12.03
CA VAL A 149 10.64 -5.50 -10.96
C VAL A 149 9.96 -6.85 -10.71
N PHE A 150 8.64 -6.89 -10.70
CA PHE A 150 7.90 -8.14 -10.54
C PHE A 150 8.13 -9.10 -11.72
N LEU A 151 7.98 -8.62 -12.96
CA LEU A 151 8.18 -9.44 -14.17
C LEU A 151 9.63 -9.87 -14.37
N SER A 152 10.60 -9.02 -14.02
CA SER A 152 12.02 -9.34 -14.08
C SER A 152 12.40 -10.38 -13.03
N SER A 153 11.86 -10.30 -11.81
CA SER A 153 11.99 -11.34 -10.79
C SER A 153 11.45 -12.69 -11.31
N LEU A 154 10.27 -12.70 -11.93
CA LEU A 154 9.69 -13.91 -12.51
C LEU A 154 10.55 -14.49 -13.64
N SER A 155 11.01 -13.61 -14.54
CA SER A 155 11.86 -13.98 -15.68
C SER A 155 13.21 -14.52 -15.22
N LYS A 156 13.79 -13.92 -14.17
CA LYS A 156 15.05 -14.36 -13.60
C LYS A 156 14.93 -15.74 -12.95
N HIS A 157 13.84 -15.99 -12.23
CA HIS A 157 13.56 -17.31 -11.65
C HIS A 157 13.41 -18.39 -12.72
N ILE A 158 12.69 -18.09 -13.82
CA ILE A 158 12.59 -19.02 -14.97
C ILE A 158 13.99 -19.28 -15.56
N GLN A 159 14.79 -18.24 -15.78
CA GLN A 159 16.14 -18.37 -16.33
C GLN A 159 17.03 -19.24 -15.43
N GLU A 160 16.96 -19.07 -14.11
CA GLU A 160 17.74 -19.85 -13.15
C GLU A 160 17.36 -21.33 -13.17
N VAL A 161 16.05 -21.63 -13.12
CA VAL A 161 15.57 -23.02 -13.20
C VAL A 161 16.00 -23.69 -14.49
N LEU A 162 15.92 -23.00 -15.63
CA LEU A 162 16.36 -23.56 -16.92
C LEU A 162 17.89 -23.73 -16.97
N SER A 163 18.67 -22.79 -16.41
CA SER A 163 20.14 -22.85 -16.40
C SER A 163 20.70 -23.98 -15.53
N THR A 164 19.97 -24.38 -14.49
CA THR A 164 20.32 -25.50 -13.60
C THR A 164 19.88 -26.86 -14.14
N GLY A 165 19.31 -26.91 -15.36
CA GLY A 165 18.80 -28.12 -16.00
C GLY A 165 17.38 -28.51 -15.58
N GLY A 166 16.68 -27.65 -14.84
CA GLY A 166 15.28 -27.82 -14.49
C GLY A 166 14.34 -27.62 -15.70
N SER A 167 13.16 -28.23 -15.63
CA SER A 167 12.13 -28.10 -16.67
C SER A 167 11.14 -26.97 -16.34
N MET A 168 10.32 -26.56 -17.32
CA MET A 168 9.18 -25.65 -17.04
C MET A 168 8.22 -26.22 -15.99
N ARG A 169 8.09 -27.55 -15.91
CA ARG A 169 7.31 -28.21 -14.85
C ARG A 169 7.95 -28.03 -13.47
N SER A 170 9.28 -28.04 -13.39
CA SER A 170 10.03 -27.75 -12.16
C SER A 170 9.74 -26.33 -11.68
N TRP A 171 9.79 -25.34 -12.58
CA TRP A 171 9.46 -23.95 -12.25
C TRP A 171 8.01 -23.81 -11.74
N ILE A 172 7.03 -24.42 -12.42
CA ILE A 172 5.62 -24.42 -11.97
C ILE A 172 5.51 -25.06 -10.58
N ASN A 173 6.20 -26.18 -10.33
CA ASN A 173 6.18 -26.85 -9.04
C ASN A 173 6.81 -25.99 -7.93
N GLU A 174 7.89 -25.26 -8.21
CA GLU A 174 8.47 -24.32 -7.26
C GLU A 174 7.52 -23.16 -6.93
N GLN A 175 6.84 -22.59 -7.92
CA GLN A 175 5.81 -21.57 -7.69
C GLN A 175 4.67 -22.12 -6.83
N ARG A 176 4.20 -23.33 -7.09
CA ARG A 176 3.17 -24.01 -6.28
C ARG A 176 3.62 -24.20 -4.84
N ILE A 177 4.84 -24.68 -4.63
CA ILE A 177 5.40 -24.88 -3.29
C ILE A 177 5.55 -23.54 -2.56
N TRP A 178 5.97 -22.47 -3.25
CA TRP A 178 6.01 -21.13 -2.68
C TRP A 178 4.63 -20.64 -2.20
N MET A 179 3.58 -20.86 -2.99
CA MET A 179 2.21 -20.52 -2.58
C MET A 179 1.75 -21.37 -1.38
N ILE A 180 2.00 -22.68 -1.40
CA ILE A 180 1.64 -23.60 -0.31
C ILE A 180 2.35 -23.16 0.99
N LYS A 181 3.64 -22.86 0.93
CA LYS A 181 4.41 -22.35 2.08
C LYS A 181 3.83 -21.04 2.63
N SER A 182 3.43 -20.14 1.74
CA SER A 182 2.84 -18.85 2.13
C SER A 182 1.52 -19.03 2.89
N VAL A 183 0.65 -19.93 2.44
CA VAL A 183 -0.63 -20.22 3.09
C VAL A 183 -0.46 -20.99 4.41
N THR A 184 0.54 -21.87 4.48
CA THR A 184 0.65 -22.84 5.58
C THR A 184 1.75 -22.46 6.57
N CYS A 185 3.02 -22.65 6.23
CA CYS A 185 4.12 -22.51 7.17
C CYS A 185 4.41 -21.06 7.55
N HIS A 186 4.26 -20.09 6.64
CA HIS A 186 4.43 -18.68 6.98
C HIS A 186 3.31 -18.21 7.91
N LEU A 187 2.05 -18.54 7.61
CA LEU A 187 0.92 -18.23 8.48
C LEU A 187 1.09 -18.86 9.87
N TYR A 188 1.37 -20.16 9.93
CA TYR A 188 1.54 -20.86 11.19
C TYR A 188 2.77 -20.34 11.96
N GLY A 189 3.89 -20.11 11.28
CA GLY A 189 5.11 -19.57 11.90
C GLY A 189 4.91 -18.16 12.45
N SER A 190 4.18 -17.30 11.76
CA SER A 190 3.82 -15.97 12.25
C SER A 190 2.88 -16.05 13.46
N LEU A 191 1.86 -16.91 13.41
CA LEU A 191 0.94 -17.12 14.54
C LEU A 191 1.68 -17.66 15.76
N ASP A 192 2.58 -18.62 15.58
CA ASP A 192 3.40 -19.18 16.66
C ASP A 192 4.30 -18.11 17.28
N ALA A 193 4.93 -17.26 16.46
CA ALA A 193 5.73 -16.13 16.94
C ALA A 193 4.89 -15.11 17.74
N ILE A 194 3.64 -14.85 17.33
CA ILE A 194 2.72 -13.96 18.06
C ILE A 194 2.30 -14.60 19.38
N MET A 195 1.88 -15.87 19.37
CA MET A 195 1.49 -16.59 20.59
C MET A 195 2.63 -16.66 21.61
N LYS A 196 3.87 -16.83 21.13
CA LYS A 196 5.07 -16.77 21.98
C LYS A 196 5.26 -15.38 22.61
N ARG A 197 5.07 -14.30 21.85
CA ARG A 197 5.15 -12.93 22.39
C ARG A 197 4.07 -12.64 23.43
N LEU A 198 2.90 -13.27 23.30
CA LEU A 198 1.80 -13.16 24.25
C LEU A 198 1.94 -14.11 25.46
N GLY A 199 3.02 -14.89 25.54
CA GLY A 199 3.22 -15.86 26.64
C GLY A 199 2.26 -17.05 26.61
N MET A 200 1.57 -17.29 25.50
CA MET A 200 0.53 -18.33 25.39
C MET A 200 1.10 -19.72 25.11
N ARG A 201 2.34 -19.82 24.60
CA ARG A 201 2.96 -21.10 24.23
C ARG A 201 4.49 -21.04 24.25
N GLU A 202 5.12 -22.14 24.63
CA GLU A 202 6.57 -22.33 24.55
C GLU A 202 7.02 -22.79 23.17
N ALA A 203 8.26 -22.44 22.80
CA ALA A 203 8.83 -22.80 21.50
C ALA A 203 9.11 -24.31 21.43
N LYS A 204 8.37 -25.04 20.60
CA LYS A 204 8.58 -26.46 20.36
C LYS A 204 9.35 -26.69 19.06
N PHE A 205 10.61 -27.10 19.16
CA PHE A 205 11.38 -27.50 17.98
C PHE A 205 10.89 -28.86 17.48
N MET A 206 10.27 -28.88 16.30
CA MET A 206 9.91 -30.12 15.61
C MET A 206 11.04 -30.52 14.68
N THR A 207 11.67 -31.66 14.94
CA THR A 207 12.70 -32.23 14.07
C THR A 207 12.08 -32.75 12.78
N THR A 208 12.78 -32.56 11.66
CA THR A 208 12.38 -33.16 10.39
C THR A 208 12.77 -34.63 10.38
N ASN A 209 11.85 -35.50 9.97
CA ASN A 209 12.17 -36.88 9.71
C ASN A 209 12.90 -36.97 8.36
N LYS A 210 14.10 -37.53 8.34
CA LYS A 210 14.90 -37.76 7.13
C LYS A 210 14.79 -39.18 6.60
N VAL A 211 14.00 -40.04 7.24
CA VAL A 211 13.71 -41.39 6.74
C VAL A 211 12.81 -41.26 5.52
N ILE A 212 13.26 -41.77 4.38
CA ILE A 212 12.56 -41.73 3.10
C ILE A 212 12.06 -43.15 2.80
N ASP A 213 10.77 -43.28 2.51
CA ASP A 213 10.16 -44.52 2.04
C ASP A 213 10.27 -44.65 0.50
N ASP A 214 10.24 -45.87 -0.02
CA ASP A 214 10.33 -46.16 -1.46
C ASP A 214 9.18 -45.51 -2.23
N GLU A 215 7.98 -45.46 -1.63
CA GLU A 215 6.82 -44.80 -2.22
C GLU A 215 6.98 -43.28 -2.31
N GLN A 216 7.57 -42.66 -1.29
CA GLN A 216 7.88 -41.23 -1.27
C GLN A 216 8.92 -40.88 -2.35
N THR A 217 9.92 -41.74 -2.55
CA THR A 217 10.92 -41.59 -3.62
C THR A 217 10.26 -41.65 -5.00
N ARG A 218 9.32 -42.58 -5.19
CA ARG A 218 8.60 -42.73 -6.46
C ARG A 218 7.70 -41.52 -6.76
N LEU A 219 7.03 -40.97 -5.75
CA LEU A 219 6.26 -39.73 -5.89
C LEU A 219 7.16 -38.54 -6.26
N TYR A 220 8.33 -38.43 -5.63
CA TYR A 220 9.31 -37.41 -5.95
C TYR A 220 9.81 -37.50 -7.40
N GLN A 221 10.21 -38.69 -7.85
CA GLN A 221 10.67 -38.91 -9.23
C GLN A 221 9.59 -38.63 -10.27
N THR A 222 8.32 -38.87 -9.94
CA THR A 222 7.18 -38.57 -10.82
C THR A 222 6.71 -37.11 -10.75
N GLY A 223 7.33 -36.29 -9.90
CA GLY A 223 7.00 -34.87 -9.72
C GLY A 223 5.67 -34.64 -8.99
N LYS A 224 5.19 -35.63 -8.23
CA LYS A 224 3.94 -35.55 -7.46
C LYS A 224 4.22 -35.12 -6.02
N ILE A 225 3.38 -34.22 -5.50
CA ILE A 225 3.48 -33.73 -4.13
C ILE A 225 2.93 -34.79 -3.18
N ASP A 226 3.66 -35.12 -2.12
CA ASP A 226 3.14 -35.94 -1.04
C ASP A 226 2.35 -35.08 -0.05
N PHE A 227 1.07 -35.40 0.15
CA PHE A 227 0.18 -34.67 1.06
C PHE A 227 0.07 -35.32 2.45
N HIS A 228 0.88 -36.34 2.75
CA HIS A 228 0.94 -36.92 4.08
C HIS A 228 1.63 -35.97 5.09
N THR A 229 0.85 -35.04 5.64
CA THR A 229 1.30 -34.03 6.61
C THR A 229 0.28 -33.82 7.71
N SER A 230 0.65 -33.03 8.72
CA SER A 230 -0.26 -32.67 9.81
C SER A 230 -1.52 -31.99 9.28
N ILE A 231 -2.68 -32.35 9.84
CA ILE A 231 -3.98 -31.75 9.51
C ILE A 231 -3.94 -30.22 9.68
N MET A 232 -3.16 -29.74 10.65
CA MET A 232 -2.95 -28.32 10.93
C MET A 232 -2.40 -27.52 9.74
N LEU A 233 -1.47 -28.11 8.97
CA LEU A 233 -0.92 -27.47 7.78
C LEU A 233 -1.78 -27.74 6.54
N LEU A 234 -2.42 -28.91 6.46
CA LEU A 234 -3.19 -29.31 5.30
C LEU A 234 -4.58 -28.66 5.22
N ALA A 235 -5.26 -28.49 6.35
CA ALA A 235 -6.64 -28.00 6.39
C ALA A 235 -6.78 -26.56 5.82
N PRO A 236 -5.95 -25.56 6.18
CA PRO A 236 -6.06 -24.22 5.60
C PRO A 236 -5.86 -24.20 4.08
N LEU A 237 -4.92 -25.01 3.57
CA LEU A 237 -4.66 -25.15 2.14
C LEU A 237 -5.88 -25.73 1.40
N VAL A 238 -6.47 -26.79 1.95
CA VAL A 238 -7.64 -27.46 1.36
C VAL A 238 -8.87 -26.57 1.42
N ILE A 239 -9.13 -25.91 2.56
CA ILE A 239 -10.24 -24.95 2.74
C ILE A 239 -10.16 -23.83 1.69
N LEU A 240 -9.00 -23.18 1.55
CA LEU A 240 -8.84 -22.09 0.59
C LEU A 240 -8.98 -22.57 -0.87
N THR A 241 -8.51 -23.78 -1.17
CA THR A 241 -8.69 -24.38 -2.50
C THR A 241 -10.17 -24.61 -2.79
N ILE A 242 -10.93 -25.16 -1.85
CA ILE A 242 -12.38 -25.38 -1.98
C ILE A 242 -13.11 -24.05 -2.16
N ILE A 243 -12.84 -23.05 -1.30
CA ILE A 243 -13.45 -21.73 -1.38
C ILE A 243 -13.17 -21.09 -2.75
N ASN A 244 -11.93 -21.15 -3.25
CA ASN A 244 -11.59 -20.57 -4.55
C ASN A 244 -12.26 -21.32 -5.70
N VAL A 245 -12.35 -22.64 -5.67
CA VAL A 245 -13.06 -23.43 -6.70
C VAL A 245 -14.56 -23.07 -6.73
N VAL A 246 -15.21 -23.03 -5.56
CA VAL A 246 -16.63 -22.64 -5.46
C VAL A 246 -16.83 -21.20 -5.94
N SER A 247 -15.92 -20.29 -5.56
CA SER A 247 -15.97 -18.89 -5.98
C SER A 247 -15.74 -18.72 -7.48
N PHE A 248 -14.84 -19.50 -8.08
CA PHE A 248 -14.59 -19.52 -9.52
C PHE A 248 -15.84 -19.94 -10.28
N VAL A 249 -16.43 -21.09 -9.92
CA VAL A 249 -17.65 -21.61 -10.56
C VAL A 249 -18.81 -20.63 -10.40
N GLY A 250 -19.01 -20.09 -9.19
CA GLY A 250 -20.04 -19.08 -8.93
C GLY A 250 -19.82 -17.78 -9.71
N GLY A 251 -18.57 -17.33 -9.80
CA GLY A 251 -18.17 -16.12 -10.54
C GLY A 251 -18.39 -16.25 -12.04
N VAL A 252 -17.99 -17.37 -12.64
CA VAL A 252 -18.22 -17.68 -14.07
C VAL A 252 -19.71 -17.78 -14.36
N THR A 253 -20.47 -18.50 -13.53
CA THR A 253 -21.93 -18.63 -13.69
C THR A 253 -22.61 -17.26 -13.66
N ARG A 254 -22.22 -16.40 -12.70
CA ARG A 254 -22.75 -15.03 -12.59
C ARG A 254 -22.37 -14.17 -13.79
N ALA A 255 -21.13 -14.25 -14.27
CA ALA A 255 -20.67 -13.50 -15.44
C ALA A 255 -21.43 -13.91 -16.71
N MET A 256 -21.71 -15.21 -16.88
CA MET A 256 -22.52 -15.74 -17.98
C MET A 256 -23.96 -15.24 -17.93
N VAL A 257 -24.60 -15.29 -16.75
CA VAL A 257 -25.99 -14.85 -16.57
C VAL A 257 -26.13 -13.34 -16.77
N ALA A 258 -25.21 -12.54 -16.22
CA ALA A 258 -25.26 -11.08 -16.32
C ALA A 258 -24.75 -10.53 -17.66
N ARG A 259 -24.07 -11.35 -18.48
CA ARG A 259 -23.35 -10.96 -19.72
C ARG A 259 -22.33 -9.82 -19.52
N LYS A 260 -21.81 -9.65 -18.30
CA LYS A 260 -20.84 -8.61 -17.92
C LYS A 260 -19.43 -9.16 -17.75
N PHE A 261 -18.88 -9.75 -18.81
CA PHE A 261 -17.54 -10.35 -18.77
C PHE A 261 -16.43 -9.31 -18.61
N SER A 262 -16.58 -8.11 -19.19
CA SER A 262 -15.63 -7.01 -19.06
C SER A 262 -15.36 -6.64 -17.61
N ASP A 263 -16.44 -6.51 -16.84
CA ASP A 263 -16.42 -5.98 -15.48
C ASP A 263 -15.80 -6.98 -14.50
N MET A 264 -15.89 -8.28 -14.81
CA MET A 264 -15.41 -9.38 -13.96
C MET A 264 -14.12 -10.03 -14.48
N PHE A 265 -13.54 -9.53 -15.59
CA PHE A 265 -12.43 -10.19 -16.29
C PHE A 265 -11.26 -10.52 -15.36
N ILE A 266 -10.77 -9.52 -14.60
CA ILE A 266 -9.62 -9.69 -13.71
C ILE A 266 -9.92 -10.68 -12.58
N GLN A 267 -11.13 -10.63 -12.01
CA GLN A 267 -11.54 -11.51 -10.92
C GLN A 267 -11.61 -12.98 -11.37
N VAL A 268 -12.21 -13.22 -12.54
CA VAL A 268 -12.28 -14.57 -13.13
C VAL A 268 -10.90 -15.08 -13.51
N PHE A 269 -10.05 -14.23 -14.11
CA PHE A 269 -8.68 -14.59 -14.48
C PHE A 269 -7.82 -14.96 -13.27
N LEU A 270 -7.82 -14.14 -12.22
CA LEU A 270 -7.07 -14.42 -10.99
C LEU A 270 -7.55 -15.70 -10.30
N SER A 271 -8.86 -15.90 -10.22
CA SER A 271 -9.42 -17.11 -9.63
C SER A 271 -9.06 -18.37 -10.43
N LEU A 272 -9.11 -18.30 -11.77
CA LEU A 272 -8.66 -19.37 -12.66
C LEU A 272 -7.17 -19.69 -12.49
N PHE A 273 -6.33 -18.65 -12.35
CA PHE A 273 -4.91 -18.83 -12.09
C PHE A 273 -4.67 -19.59 -10.77
N ILE A 274 -5.38 -19.22 -9.71
CA ILE A 274 -5.29 -19.90 -8.40
C ILE A 274 -5.81 -21.35 -8.50
N VAL A 275 -6.90 -21.62 -9.23
CA VAL A 275 -7.38 -22.99 -9.48
C VAL A 275 -6.31 -23.80 -10.21
N THR A 276 -5.69 -23.23 -11.25
CA THR A 276 -4.65 -23.88 -12.05
C THR A 276 -3.41 -24.22 -11.22
N MET A 277 -2.99 -23.29 -10.36
CA MET A 277 -1.86 -23.52 -9.45
C MET A 277 -2.24 -24.50 -8.32
N GLY A 278 -3.48 -24.45 -7.84
CA GLY A 278 -4.04 -25.37 -6.84
C GLY A 278 -4.42 -26.76 -7.35
N TYR A 279 -4.26 -27.03 -8.65
CA TYR A 279 -4.63 -28.31 -9.25
C TYR A 279 -4.07 -29.55 -8.52
N PRO A 280 -2.80 -29.61 -8.06
CA PRO A 280 -2.30 -30.78 -7.33
C PRO A 280 -3.05 -31.06 -6.03
N VAL A 281 -3.58 -30.03 -5.38
CA VAL A 281 -4.42 -30.17 -4.17
C VAL A 281 -5.79 -30.76 -4.56
N ILE A 282 -6.39 -30.28 -5.66
CA ILE A 282 -7.64 -30.83 -6.21
C ILE A 282 -7.46 -32.30 -6.61
N GLU A 283 -6.38 -32.60 -7.33
CA GLU A 283 -5.98 -33.95 -7.72
C GLU A 283 -5.78 -34.84 -6.47
N GLY A 284 -5.13 -34.30 -5.43
CA GLY A 284 -4.91 -34.97 -4.15
C GLY A 284 -6.20 -35.28 -3.36
N MET A 285 -7.23 -34.44 -3.48
CA MET A 285 -8.53 -34.65 -2.82
C MET A 285 -9.41 -35.68 -3.54
N ILE A 286 -9.50 -35.60 -4.87
CA ILE A 286 -10.56 -36.28 -5.64
C ILE A 286 -10.01 -37.42 -6.49
N LEU A 287 -8.89 -37.20 -7.19
CA LEU A 287 -8.42 -38.09 -8.26
C LEU A 287 -7.43 -39.14 -7.78
N ARG A 288 -6.63 -38.84 -6.74
CA ARG A 288 -5.57 -39.74 -6.26
C ARG A 288 -6.09 -40.87 -5.38
N LYS A 289 -5.54 -42.06 -5.62
CA LYS A 289 -5.79 -43.30 -4.86
C LYS A 289 -4.53 -43.87 -4.18
N ASP A 290 -3.38 -43.24 -4.37
CA ASP A 290 -2.10 -43.63 -3.75
C ASP A 290 -1.98 -43.18 -2.28
N LYS A 291 -0.92 -43.59 -1.57
CA LYS A 291 -0.75 -43.24 -0.14
C LYS A 291 -0.46 -41.74 0.10
N GLY A 292 0.01 -41.02 -0.91
CA GLY A 292 0.29 -39.58 -0.83
C GLY A 292 -0.93 -38.70 -1.10
N ARG A 293 -2.14 -39.26 -1.13
CA ARG A 293 -3.40 -38.52 -1.30
C ARG A 293 -3.78 -37.72 -0.05
N ILE A 294 -4.68 -36.75 -0.23
CA ILE A 294 -5.25 -36.01 0.90
C ILE A 294 -6.26 -36.91 1.63
N LEU A 295 -6.17 -36.95 2.95
CA LEU A 295 -7.03 -37.79 3.78
C LEU A 295 -8.51 -37.37 3.62
N PRO A 296 -9.45 -38.30 3.36
CA PRO A 296 -10.86 -37.93 3.15
C PRO A 296 -11.48 -37.20 4.33
N SER A 297 -11.09 -37.53 5.57
CA SER A 297 -11.54 -36.85 6.78
C SER A 297 -11.18 -35.36 6.77
N VAL A 298 -9.98 -35.00 6.29
CA VAL A 298 -9.54 -33.61 6.15
C VAL A 298 -10.35 -32.89 5.07
N THR A 299 -10.65 -33.59 3.97
CA THR A 299 -11.48 -33.04 2.89
C THR A 299 -12.90 -32.76 3.38
N ILE A 300 -13.53 -33.71 4.08
CA ILE A 300 -14.88 -33.55 4.65
C ILE A 300 -14.90 -32.39 5.65
N LEU A 301 -13.96 -32.34 6.58
CA LEU A 301 -13.85 -31.24 7.54
C LEU A 301 -13.70 -29.89 6.82
N SER A 302 -12.86 -29.83 5.79
CA SER A 302 -12.61 -28.61 5.03
C SER A 302 -13.84 -28.15 4.25
N VAL A 303 -14.63 -29.08 3.70
CA VAL A 303 -15.91 -28.77 3.03
C VAL A 303 -16.91 -28.18 4.03
N LEU A 304 -17.03 -28.78 5.22
CA LEU A 304 -17.92 -28.27 6.28
C LEU A 304 -17.53 -26.84 6.68
N VAL A 305 -16.25 -26.61 6.98
CA VAL A 305 -15.74 -25.28 7.35
C VAL A 305 -15.92 -24.27 6.22
N SER A 306 -15.63 -24.66 4.97
CA SER A 306 -15.83 -23.79 3.80
C SER A 306 -17.29 -23.40 3.61
N THR A 307 -18.22 -24.33 3.85
CA THR A 307 -19.66 -24.09 3.73
C THR A 307 -20.14 -23.11 4.80
N ILE A 308 -19.68 -23.27 6.05
CA ILE A 308 -19.97 -22.34 7.14
C ILE A 308 -19.42 -20.95 6.82
N PHE A 309 -18.20 -20.87 6.31
CA PHE A 309 -17.58 -19.60 5.95
C PHE A 309 -18.38 -18.87 4.84
N LEU A 310 -18.76 -19.59 3.78
CA LEU A 310 -19.55 -19.03 2.68
C LEU A 310 -20.96 -18.62 3.11
N SER A 311 -21.62 -19.40 3.98
CA SER A 311 -22.96 -19.07 4.48
C SER A 311 -22.95 -17.83 5.38
N LEU A 312 -21.96 -17.70 6.27
CA LEU A 312 -21.75 -16.50 7.08
C LEU A 312 -21.48 -15.28 6.20
N GLY A 313 -20.62 -15.41 5.17
CA GLY A 313 -20.37 -14.33 4.22
C GLY A 313 -21.63 -13.91 3.47
N SER A 314 -22.46 -14.87 3.05
CA SER A 314 -23.74 -14.59 2.40
C SER A 314 -24.72 -13.88 3.33
N LEU A 315 -24.79 -14.29 4.60
CA LEU A 315 -25.64 -13.65 5.60
C LEU A 315 -25.24 -12.18 5.80
N VAL A 316 -23.94 -11.93 5.99
CA VAL A 316 -23.40 -10.58 6.18
C VAL A 316 -23.71 -9.69 4.98
N LEU A 317 -23.48 -10.16 3.74
CA LEU A 317 -23.85 -9.40 2.54
C LEU A 317 -25.35 -9.11 2.47
N SER A 318 -26.20 -10.08 2.82
CA SER A 318 -27.66 -9.90 2.76
C SER A 318 -28.19 -8.88 3.78
N VAL A 319 -27.48 -8.72 4.91
CA VAL A 319 -27.81 -7.71 5.94
C VAL A 319 -27.29 -6.33 5.53
N LEU A 320 -26.11 -6.25 4.90
CA LEU A 320 -25.48 -4.99 4.50
C LEU A 320 -26.03 -4.38 3.20
N LEU A 321 -26.64 -5.19 2.33
CA LEU A 321 -27.21 -4.75 1.03
C LEU A 321 -28.73 -4.53 1.06
N LYS A 322 -29.36 -4.56 2.24
CA LYS A 322 -30.73 -4.08 2.47
C LYS A 322 -30.69 -2.64 3.00
#